data_AF-A0A960BIB4-F1
#
_entry.id   AF-A0A960BIB4-F1
#
_cell.length_a   1.000
_cell.length_b   1.000
_cell.length_c   1.000
_cell.angle_alpha   90.00
_cell.angle_beta   90.00
_cell.angle_gamma   90.00
#
_symmetry.space_group_name_H-M   'P 1'
#
loop_
_entity.id
_entity.type
_entity.pdbx_description
1 polymer ?
#
loop_
_entity_poly.entity_id
_entity_poly.type
_entity_poly.pdbx_seq_one_letter_code
_entity_poly.pdbx_strand_id
1 'polypeptide(L)'
;LADMFEGEVPHPRDAFEGLSLMDAIMAVKRGDPGAQLPELRQRRVKATTRRSTAEDVVVPARSDVAADAPIPPVPFYGDRIVKGIPLADYVAYLDERALFRGQWGLKPAKSDPRSYEEIVAEEGVPRLREWLSRVQTEGMLEAAVIYGYWPAWAHGDQIVIGDPEQPRREIGRFSFPRQQRGRFLCLADYVRPGEPDGSAPAEVDNVAFHIVTMGNAIAEAANELFAADAYRDYMELHGLSVQLTEALAEYWHSRVRAEWGIGHGDSPEMARILKQEYIGERYSFGYPACPDLEQQTLLFELLRPERVGVQLSEEFQLHPEQSTSAIIFHHPEAMYFNAG
;
A
#
# COMPACT_ATOMS: atom_id res chain seq x y z
N LEU A 1 -12.85 0.15 -22.91
CA LEU A 1 -11.57 0.84 -23.20
C LEU A 1 -11.11 0.56 -24.62
N ALA A 2 -10.88 -0.69 -25.04
CA ALA A 2 -10.52 -0.99 -26.44
C ALA A 2 -11.55 -0.46 -27.46
N ASP A 3 -12.85 -0.60 -27.17
CA ASP A 3 -13.94 -0.15 -28.06
C ASP A 3 -14.07 1.39 -28.19
N MET A 4 -13.27 2.17 -27.43
CA MET A 4 -13.26 3.64 -27.52
C MET A 4 -12.30 4.18 -28.59
N PHE A 5 -11.51 3.30 -29.21
CA PHE A 5 -10.52 3.67 -30.22
C PHE A 5 -10.83 2.95 -31.53
N GLU A 6 -10.61 3.63 -32.67
CA GLU A 6 -10.87 3.07 -34.00
C GLU A 6 -9.84 1.99 -34.42
N GLY A 7 -8.73 1.85 -33.69
CA GLY A 7 -7.67 0.87 -33.94
C GLY A 7 -7.70 -0.35 -33.00
N GLU A 8 -6.87 -1.35 -33.30
CA GLU A 8 -6.66 -2.47 -32.38
C GLU A 8 -5.88 -2.01 -31.15
N VAL A 9 -6.42 -2.26 -29.95
CA VAL A 9 -5.79 -1.91 -28.66
C VAL A 9 -5.42 -3.19 -27.90
N PRO A 10 -4.33 -3.87 -28.27
CA PRO A 10 -3.85 -5.05 -27.57
C PRO A 10 -3.20 -4.69 -26.23
N HIS A 11 -3.49 -5.47 -25.18
CA HIS A 11 -2.91 -5.31 -23.85
C HIS A 11 -2.00 -6.51 -23.54
N PRO A 12 -0.66 -6.36 -23.60
CA PRO A 12 0.28 -7.43 -23.25
C PRO A 12 0.31 -7.63 -21.73
N ARG A 13 0.43 -8.88 -21.27
CA ARG A 13 0.51 -9.19 -19.83
C ARG A 13 1.87 -8.94 -19.22
N ASP A 14 2.93 -8.97 -20.03
CA ASP A 14 4.30 -8.74 -19.63
C ASP A 14 5.13 -8.17 -20.79
N ALA A 15 6.37 -7.79 -20.51
CA ALA A 15 7.27 -7.20 -21.49
C ALA A 15 7.63 -8.15 -22.66
N PHE A 16 7.63 -9.47 -22.45
CA PHE A 16 7.96 -10.44 -23.49
C PHE A 16 6.78 -10.64 -24.47
N GLU A 17 5.56 -10.70 -23.95
CA GLU A 17 4.35 -10.67 -24.76
C GLU A 17 4.23 -9.32 -25.50
N GLY A 18 4.61 -8.22 -24.85
CA GLY A 18 4.70 -6.90 -25.48
C GLY A 18 5.68 -6.86 -26.64
N LEU A 19 6.88 -7.43 -26.48
CA LEU A 19 7.88 -7.53 -27.55
C LEU A 19 7.36 -8.38 -28.71
N SER A 20 6.81 -9.55 -28.40
CA SER A 20 6.23 -10.47 -29.41
C SER A 20 5.11 -9.80 -30.22
N LEU A 21 4.30 -8.99 -29.54
CA LEU A 21 3.22 -8.21 -30.15
C LEU A 21 3.77 -7.08 -31.04
N MET A 22 4.80 -6.37 -30.60
CA MET A 22 5.47 -5.34 -31.43
C MET A 22 6.11 -5.95 -32.67
N ASP A 23 6.74 -7.12 -32.55
CA ASP A 23 7.29 -7.86 -33.69
C ASP A 23 6.21 -8.23 -34.71
N ALA A 24 5.04 -8.69 -34.23
CA ALA A 24 3.89 -8.99 -35.08
C ALA A 24 3.34 -7.73 -35.79
N ILE A 25 3.21 -6.60 -35.06
CA ILE A 25 2.79 -5.31 -35.64
C ILE A 25 3.76 -4.87 -36.74
N MET A 26 5.06 -4.97 -36.48
CA MET A 26 6.09 -4.59 -37.45
C MET A 26 6.11 -5.51 -38.67
N ALA A 27 5.89 -6.81 -38.49
CA ALA A 27 5.79 -7.78 -39.58
C ALA A 27 4.59 -7.49 -40.51
N VAL A 28 3.42 -7.18 -39.92
CA VAL A 28 2.23 -6.76 -40.68
C VAL A 28 2.50 -5.45 -41.44
N LYS A 29 3.12 -4.47 -40.78
CA LYS A 29 3.44 -3.17 -41.39
C LYS A 29 4.44 -3.30 -42.55
N ARG A 30 5.38 -4.24 -42.48
CA ARG A 30 6.33 -4.53 -43.56
C ARG A 30 5.73 -5.32 -44.73
N GLY A 31 4.53 -5.89 -44.55
CA GLY A 31 3.89 -6.73 -45.56
C GLY A 31 4.50 -8.14 -45.62
N ASP A 32 5.05 -8.63 -44.51
CA ASP A 32 5.66 -9.96 -44.45
C ASP A 32 4.59 -11.05 -44.76
N PRO A 33 4.85 -12.00 -45.68
CA PRO A 33 3.86 -12.99 -46.09
C PRO A 33 3.35 -13.83 -44.91
N GLY A 34 2.03 -13.75 -44.65
CA GLY A 34 1.40 -14.50 -43.57
C GLY A 34 1.47 -13.84 -42.18
N ALA A 35 2.03 -12.63 -42.07
CA ALA A 35 2.00 -11.86 -40.83
C ALA A 35 0.56 -11.47 -40.47
N GLN A 36 0.16 -11.78 -39.24
CA GLN A 36 -1.14 -11.40 -38.68
C GLN A 36 -0.94 -10.99 -37.23
N LEU A 37 -1.76 -10.04 -36.78
CA LEU A 37 -1.80 -9.69 -35.37
C LEU A 37 -2.43 -10.85 -34.58
N PRO A 38 -1.94 -11.14 -33.36
CA PRO A 38 -2.62 -12.08 -32.49
C PRO A 38 -4.06 -11.63 -32.29
N GLU A 39 -5.02 -12.56 -32.39
CA GLU A 39 -6.42 -12.23 -32.15
C GLU A 39 -6.56 -11.52 -30.79
N LEU A 40 -7.24 -10.37 -30.78
CA LEU A 40 -7.59 -9.69 -29.55
C LEU A 40 -8.30 -10.69 -28.65
N ARG A 41 -7.72 -10.93 -27.48
CA ARG A 41 -8.37 -11.76 -26.47
C ARG A 41 -9.67 -11.06 -26.09
N GLN A 42 -10.78 -11.55 -26.62
CA GLN A 42 -12.10 -11.14 -26.16
C GLN A 42 -12.13 -11.30 -24.65
N ARG A 43 -12.65 -10.29 -23.95
CA ARG A 43 -12.81 -10.30 -22.50
C ARG A 43 -13.41 -11.64 -22.08
N ARG A 44 -12.58 -12.53 -21.54
CA ARG A 44 -12.99 -13.84 -21.00
C ARG A 44 -13.66 -13.73 -19.63
N VAL A 45 -13.99 -12.52 -19.20
CA VAL A 45 -15.11 -12.37 -18.29
C VAL A 45 -16.34 -12.60 -19.16
N LYS A 46 -16.79 -13.86 -19.30
CA LYS A 46 -18.22 -14.08 -19.51
C LYS A 46 -18.86 -13.17 -18.48
N ALA A 47 -19.60 -12.15 -18.91
CA ALA A 47 -20.58 -11.54 -18.05
C ALA A 47 -21.32 -12.74 -17.49
N THR A 48 -21.00 -13.08 -16.25
CA THR A 48 -21.76 -14.12 -15.62
C THR A 48 -23.07 -13.37 -15.49
N THR A 49 -24.01 -13.66 -16.37
CA THR A 49 -25.36 -13.96 -15.92
C THR A 49 -25.20 -15.08 -14.88
N ARG A 50 -24.58 -14.73 -13.74
CA ARG A 50 -24.88 -15.30 -12.45
C ARG A 50 -26.36 -15.12 -12.46
N ARG A 51 -27.08 -16.23 -12.60
CA ARG A 51 -28.50 -16.30 -12.35
C ARG A 51 -28.78 -15.29 -11.25
N SER A 52 -29.54 -14.26 -11.59
CA SER A 52 -30.21 -13.40 -10.65
C SER A 52 -31.24 -14.27 -9.92
N THR A 53 -30.74 -15.22 -9.14
CA THR A 53 -31.33 -15.63 -7.88
C THR A 53 -30.59 -14.89 -6.76
N ALA A 54 -30.08 -13.68 -7.06
CA ALA A 54 -29.82 -12.72 -6.01
C ALA A 54 -31.22 -12.34 -5.51
N GLU A 55 -31.65 -13.00 -4.44
CA GLU A 55 -32.40 -12.26 -3.42
C GLU A 55 -31.69 -10.92 -3.25
N ASP A 56 -32.43 -9.81 -3.25
CA ASP A 56 -31.85 -8.50 -2.96
C ASP A 56 -31.13 -8.62 -1.62
N VAL A 57 -29.80 -8.76 -1.67
CA VAL A 57 -28.99 -8.88 -0.47
C VAL A 57 -29.09 -7.52 0.18
N VAL A 58 -29.89 -7.43 1.25
CA VAL A 58 -30.02 -6.22 2.05
C VAL A 58 -28.67 -6.01 2.72
N VAL A 59 -27.89 -5.08 2.17
CA VAL A 59 -26.61 -4.68 2.75
C VAL A 59 -26.93 -3.95 4.06
N PRO A 60 -26.45 -4.47 5.22
CA PRO A 60 -26.68 -3.81 6.49
C PRO A 60 -25.91 -2.49 6.55
N ALA A 61 -26.41 -1.56 7.36
CA ALA A 61 -25.77 -0.26 7.56
C ALA A 61 -24.42 -0.34 8.31
N ARG A 62 -24.15 -1.46 8.99
CA ARG A 62 -22.90 -1.78 9.70
C ARG A 62 -22.68 -3.29 9.63
N SER A 63 -21.42 -3.73 9.60
CA SER A 63 -21.06 -5.15 9.66
C SER A 63 -21.27 -5.76 11.07
N ASP A 64 -20.88 -7.03 11.22
CA ASP A 64 -20.89 -7.77 12.48
C ASP A 64 -19.71 -7.44 13.42
N VAL A 65 -18.85 -6.49 13.04
CA VAL A 65 -17.72 -6.02 13.86
C VAL A 65 -18.22 -5.38 15.15
N ALA A 66 -17.60 -5.74 16.28
CA ALA A 66 -17.96 -5.20 17.60
C ALA A 66 -17.85 -3.67 17.64
N ALA A 67 -18.83 -3.01 18.27
CA ALA A 67 -18.85 -1.54 18.40
C ALA A 67 -18.31 -1.05 19.75
N ASP A 68 -18.11 -1.95 20.70
CA ASP A 68 -17.75 -1.71 22.10
C ASP A 68 -16.31 -2.16 22.43
N ALA A 69 -15.48 -2.36 21.42
CA ALA A 69 -14.06 -2.66 21.61
C ALA A 69 -13.38 -1.58 22.48
N PRO A 70 -12.43 -1.97 23.37
CA PRO A 70 -11.69 -1.01 24.19
C PRO A 70 -10.96 0.02 23.34
N ILE A 71 -11.03 1.28 23.73
CA ILE A 71 -10.29 2.37 23.07
C ILE A 71 -8.95 2.54 23.80
N PRO A 72 -7.81 2.25 23.16
CA PRO A 72 -6.51 2.47 23.76
C PRO A 72 -6.23 3.98 23.89
N PRO A 73 -5.55 4.41 24.96
CA PRO A 73 -5.08 5.78 25.06
C PRO A 73 -4.03 6.05 23.99
N VAL A 74 -3.93 7.31 23.56
CA VAL A 74 -2.87 7.77 22.66
C VAL A 74 -1.87 8.65 23.40
N PRO A 75 -0.57 8.63 23.02
CA PRO A 75 0.45 9.43 23.67
C PRO A 75 0.31 10.94 23.37
N PHE A 76 -0.37 11.31 22.28
CA PHE A 76 -0.65 12.68 21.86
C PHE A 76 -1.74 12.68 20.78
N TYR A 77 -2.32 13.84 20.49
CA TYR A 77 -3.10 14.09 19.28
C TYR A 77 -2.36 15.05 18.34
N GLY A 78 -2.65 14.96 17.04
CA GLY A 78 -1.96 15.69 15.98
C GLY A 78 -0.74 14.93 15.46
N ASP A 79 0.10 15.63 14.69
CA ASP A 79 1.22 15.04 13.95
C ASP A 79 2.59 15.20 14.63
N ARG A 80 3.51 14.26 14.35
CA ARG A 80 4.94 14.34 14.65
C ARG A 80 5.75 13.88 13.46
N ILE A 81 6.95 14.46 13.31
CA ILE A 81 7.93 14.09 12.30
C ILE A 81 9.09 13.37 12.96
N VAL A 82 9.50 12.24 12.39
CA VAL A 82 10.73 11.54 12.75
C VAL A 82 11.60 11.40 11.50
N LYS A 83 12.86 11.84 11.62
CA LYS A 83 13.90 11.75 10.58
C LYS A 83 15.12 11.03 11.16
N GLY A 84 16.00 10.56 10.28
CA GLY A 84 17.26 9.92 10.70
C GLY A 84 17.05 8.56 11.35
N ILE A 85 16.04 7.83 10.89
CA ILE A 85 15.72 6.48 11.37
C ILE A 85 16.84 5.54 10.92
N PRO A 86 17.49 4.80 11.83
CA PRO A 86 18.57 3.89 11.47
C PRO A 86 18.11 2.83 10.46
N LEU A 87 18.88 2.65 9.37
CA LEU A 87 18.59 1.64 8.34
C LEU A 87 18.40 0.24 8.95
N ALA A 88 19.20 -0.11 9.96
CA ALA A 88 19.12 -1.39 10.64
C ALA A 88 17.76 -1.67 11.30
N ASP A 89 17.03 -0.64 11.72
CA ASP A 89 15.76 -0.80 12.43
C ASP A 89 14.64 -1.28 11.50
N TYR A 90 14.54 -0.70 10.30
CA TYR A 90 13.51 -1.09 9.33
C TYR A 90 13.97 -2.17 8.35
N VAL A 91 15.27 -2.37 8.11
CA VAL A 91 15.74 -3.54 7.33
C VAL A 91 15.34 -4.86 7.98
N ALA A 92 15.18 -4.90 9.30
CA ALA A 92 14.67 -6.08 9.99
C ALA A 92 13.23 -6.46 9.58
N TYR A 93 12.48 -5.53 8.98
CA TYR A 93 11.11 -5.71 8.49
C TYR A 93 11.05 -5.93 6.97
N LEU A 94 12.20 -6.06 6.30
CA LEU A 94 12.27 -6.27 4.85
C LEU A 94 11.68 -7.63 4.46
N ASP A 95 10.67 -7.64 3.59
CA ASP A 95 10.20 -8.87 2.96
C ASP A 95 11.16 -9.29 1.85
N GLU A 96 12.15 -10.10 2.22
CA GLU A 96 13.13 -10.66 1.27
C GLU A 96 12.49 -11.47 0.14
N ARG A 97 11.33 -12.11 0.39
CA ARG A 97 10.64 -12.87 -0.66
C ARG A 97 10.02 -11.92 -1.69
N ALA A 98 9.39 -10.84 -1.24
CA ALA A 98 8.87 -9.79 -2.12
C ALA A 98 10.00 -9.10 -2.90
N LEU A 99 11.13 -8.81 -2.25
CA LEU A 99 12.31 -8.25 -2.89
C LEU A 99 12.88 -9.19 -3.96
N PHE A 100 13.34 -10.38 -3.56
CA PHE A 100 14.09 -11.27 -4.45
C PHE A 100 13.22 -11.82 -5.57
N ARG A 101 12.03 -12.32 -5.27
CA ARG A 101 11.15 -12.92 -6.29
C ARG A 101 10.35 -11.88 -7.05
N GLY A 102 9.82 -10.87 -6.35
CA GLY A 102 8.92 -9.87 -6.93
C GLY A 102 9.69 -8.81 -7.69
N GLN A 103 10.55 -8.07 -6.98
CA GLN A 103 11.24 -6.91 -7.56
C GLN A 103 12.45 -7.31 -8.41
N TRP A 104 13.31 -8.19 -7.91
CA TRP A 104 14.55 -8.58 -8.60
C TRP A 104 14.36 -9.76 -9.56
N GLY A 105 13.18 -10.40 -9.54
CA GLY A 105 12.84 -11.48 -10.46
C GLY A 105 13.69 -12.75 -10.31
N LEU A 106 14.36 -12.94 -9.17
CA LEU A 106 15.14 -14.14 -8.88
C LEU A 106 14.22 -15.36 -8.86
N LYS A 107 14.47 -16.27 -9.79
CA LYS A 107 13.79 -17.56 -9.92
C LYS A 107 14.71 -18.55 -10.63
N PRO A 108 14.67 -19.84 -10.27
CA PRO A 108 15.38 -20.86 -11.03
C PRO A 108 14.95 -20.84 -12.51
N ALA A 109 15.93 -20.78 -13.41
CA ALA A 109 15.66 -21.04 -14.82
C ALA A 109 15.32 -22.52 -15.00
N LYS A 110 14.56 -22.88 -16.06
CA LYS A 110 14.20 -24.28 -16.32
C LYS A 110 15.40 -25.22 -16.46
N SER A 111 16.56 -24.69 -16.82
CA SER A 111 17.82 -25.41 -16.98
C SER A 111 18.76 -25.30 -15.78
N ASP A 112 18.42 -24.49 -14.78
CA ASP A 112 19.24 -24.31 -13.57
C ASP A 112 18.88 -25.40 -12.55
N PRO A 113 19.84 -26.24 -12.11
CA PRO A 113 19.59 -27.29 -11.13
C PRO A 113 19.41 -26.76 -9.69
N ARG A 114 19.75 -25.49 -9.43
CA ARG A 114 19.68 -24.89 -8.10
C ARG A 114 18.23 -24.65 -7.67
N SER A 115 17.97 -24.85 -6.40
CA SER A 115 16.75 -24.42 -5.72
C SER A 115 16.65 -22.90 -5.65
N TYR A 116 15.44 -22.38 -5.39
CA TYR A 116 15.23 -20.95 -5.18
C TYR A 116 16.06 -20.44 -4.00
N GLU A 117 16.15 -21.22 -2.92
CA GLU A 117 16.89 -20.90 -1.71
C GLU A 117 18.40 -20.82 -1.96
N GLU A 118 18.96 -21.71 -2.80
CA GLU A 118 20.37 -21.64 -3.20
C GLU A 118 20.67 -20.37 -4.02
N ILE A 119 19.81 -20.03 -4.99
CA ILE A 119 19.96 -18.79 -5.79
C ILE A 119 19.89 -17.56 -4.89
N VAL A 120 18.94 -17.52 -3.94
CA VAL A 120 18.85 -16.41 -2.99
C VAL A 120 20.11 -16.32 -2.13
N ALA A 121 20.63 -17.43 -1.62
CA ALA A 121 21.82 -17.43 -0.77
C ALA A 121 23.11 -17.04 -1.53
N GLU A 122 23.28 -17.49 -2.77
CA GLU A 122 24.49 -17.27 -3.57
C GLU A 122 24.50 -15.93 -4.31
N GLU A 123 23.33 -15.45 -4.78
CA GLU A 123 23.23 -14.25 -5.62
C GLU A 123 22.47 -13.12 -4.92
N GLY A 124 21.30 -13.42 -4.35
CA GLY A 124 20.40 -12.43 -3.75
C GLY A 124 20.98 -11.76 -2.50
N VAL A 125 21.32 -12.54 -1.49
CA VAL A 125 21.79 -12.03 -0.18
C VAL A 125 23.11 -11.24 -0.30
N PRO A 126 24.14 -11.70 -1.06
CA PRO A 126 25.34 -10.90 -1.25
C PRO A 126 25.05 -9.56 -1.94
N ARG A 127 24.17 -9.57 -2.95
CA ARG A 127 23.78 -8.37 -3.68
C ARG A 127 22.95 -7.39 -2.84
N LEU A 128 22.06 -7.90 -2.00
CA LEU A 128 21.34 -7.10 -1.01
C LEU A 128 22.30 -6.43 -0.03
N ARG A 129 23.29 -7.17 0.50
CA ARG A 129 24.28 -6.60 1.41
C ARG A 129 25.10 -5.49 0.74
N GLU A 130 25.50 -5.69 -0.51
CA GLU A 130 26.20 -4.67 -1.30
C GLU A 130 25.34 -3.41 -1.44
N TRP A 131 24.08 -3.55 -1.87
CA TRP A 131 23.17 -2.42 -2.01
C TRP A 131 22.90 -1.70 -0.70
N LEU A 132 22.63 -2.42 0.39
CA LEU A 132 22.42 -1.82 1.72
C LEU A 132 23.64 -1.01 2.18
N SER A 133 24.85 -1.53 1.95
CA SER A 133 26.09 -0.81 2.22
C SER A 133 26.21 0.44 1.35
N ARG A 134 25.87 0.34 0.07
CA ARG A 134 25.97 1.42 -0.90
C ARG A 134 25.00 2.55 -0.60
N VAL A 135 23.71 2.25 -0.43
CA VAL A 135 22.67 3.27 -0.14
C VAL A 135 22.96 4.00 1.17
N GLN A 136 23.58 3.33 2.15
CA GLN A 136 23.98 3.94 3.41
C GLN A 136 25.23 4.82 3.29
N THR A 137 26.27 4.35 2.59
CA THR A 137 27.55 5.07 2.50
C THR A 137 27.53 6.22 1.49
N GLU A 138 26.74 6.09 0.42
CA GLU A 138 26.55 7.12 -0.61
C GLU A 138 25.44 8.13 -0.22
N GLY A 139 24.78 7.95 0.93
CA GLY A 139 23.80 8.91 1.43
C GLY A 139 22.50 8.97 0.61
N MET A 140 22.09 7.85 0.02
CA MET A 140 20.91 7.79 -0.85
C MET A 140 19.58 7.76 -0.09
N LEU A 141 19.60 7.54 1.22
CA LEU A 141 18.40 7.36 2.03
C LEU A 141 18.13 8.56 2.92
N GLU A 142 16.97 9.18 2.73
CA GLU A 142 16.47 10.28 3.56
C GLU A 142 15.21 9.84 4.31
N ALA A 143 15.26 8.63 4.88
CA ALA A 143 14.13 7.98 5.54
C ALA A 143 13.47 8.90 6.58
N ALA A 144 12.19 9.17 6.38
CA ALA A 144 11.38 10.01 7.24
C ALA A 144 9.97 9.45 7.40
N VAL A 145 9.40 9.69 8.57
CA VAL A 145 8.01 9.35 8.88
C VAL A 145 7.33 10.56 9.46
N ILE A 146 6.12 10.84 8.97
CA ILE A 146 5.18 11.71 9.65
C ILE A 146 4.01 10.84 10.05
N TYR A 147 3.67 10.89 11.34
CA TYR A 147 2.56 10.12 11.88
C TYR A 147 1.85 10.89 12.97
N GLY A 148 0.66 10.45 13.31
CA GLY A 148 -0.08 11.06 14.39
C GLY A 148 -1.35 10.30 14.71
N TYR A 149 -2.05 10.81 15.72
CA TYR A 149 -3.33 10.27 16.16
C TYR A 149 -4.37 11.38 16.11
N TRP A 150 -5.58 11.01 15.74
CA TRP A 150 -6.72 11.93 15.71
C TRP A 150 -7.91 11.29 16.41
N PRO A 151 -8.68 12.08 17.17
CA PRO A 151 -10.00 11.66 17.62
C PRO A 151 -10.84 11.28 16.40
N ALA A 152 -11.63 10.21 16.49
CA ALA A 152 -12.44 9.75 15.38
C ALA A 152 -13.71 9.05 15.84
N TRP A 153 -14.74 9.09 15.00
CA TRP A 153 -15.95 8.29 15.16
C TRP A 153 -16.57 7.95 13.81
N ALA A 154 -17.35 6.88 13.77
CA ALA A 154 -18.03 6.47 12.55
C ALA A 154 -19.39 7.17 12.40
N HIS A 155 -19.74 7.55 11.18
CA HIS A 155 -21.09 7.95 10.80
C HIS A 155 -21.45 7.32 9.46
N GLY A 156 -22.24 6.24 9.51
CA GLY A 156 -22.46 5.38 8.34
C GLY A 156 -21.16 4.77 7.85
N ASP A 157 -20.87 4.91 6.55
CA ASP A 157 -19.65 4.40 5.91
C ASP A 157 -18.49 5.42 5.94
N GLN A 158 -18.62 6.45 6.78
CA GLN A 158 -17.64 7.52 6.93
C GLN A 158 -16.95 7.46 8.28
N ILE A 159 -15.69 7.88 8.31
CA ILE A 159 -14.93 8.15 9.53
C ILE A 159 -14.80 9.66 9.66
N VAL A 160 -15.43 10.21 10.69
CA VAL A 160 -15.33 11.62 11.07
C VAL A 160 -14.07 11.82 11.90
N ILE A 161 -13.30 12.85 11.56
CA ILE A 161 -12.06 13.22 12.24
C ILE A 161 -12.33 14.41 13.14
N GLY A 162 -12.01 14.24 14.42
CA GLY A 162 -12.13 15.26 15.44
C GLY A 162 -10.88 16.14 15.55
N ASP A 163 -11.08 17.32 16.10
CA ASP A 163 -10.02 18.28 16.36
C ASP A 163 -9.11 17.81 17.51
N PRO A 164 -7.77 17.84 17.36
CA PRO A 164 -6.83 17.47 18.43
C PRO A 164 -7.01 18.24 19.75
N GLU A 165 -7.44 19.50 19.71
CA GLU A 165 -7.69 20.34 20.89
C GLU A 165 -9.13 20.21 21.39
N GLN A 166 -10.08 19.92 20.49
CA GLN A 166 -11.49 19.75 20.79
C GLN A 166 -12.01 18.42 20.20
N PRO A 167 -11.77 17.27 20.85
CA PRO A 167 -11.97 15.95 20.24
C PRO A 167 -13.35 15.63 19.66
N ARG A 168 -14.38 16.34 20.10
CA ARG A 168 -15.76 16.19 19.61
C ARG A 168 -16.13 17.13 18.46
N ARG A 169 -15.24 18.06 18.09
CA ARG A 169 -15.43 18.99 16.98
C ARG A 169 -14.91 18.36 15.71
N GLU A 170 -15.77 18.15 14.73
CA GLU A 170 -15.37 17.66 13.41
C GLU A 170 -14.46 18.67 12.69
N ILE A 171 -13.38 18.16 12.06
CA ILE A 171 -12.47 18.91 11.19
C ILE A 171 -12.37 18.31 9.78
N GLY A 172 -12.86 17.09 9.57
CA GLY A 172 -12.85 16.42 8.28
C GLY A 172 -13.49 15.04 8.35
N ARG A 173 -13.67 14.39 7.20
CA ARG A 173 -14.19 13.02 7.14
C ARG A 173 -13.63 12.25 5.95
N PHE A 174 -13.43 10.95 6.15
CA PHE A 174 -13.09 9.98 5.11
C PHE A 174 -14.31 9.13 4.79
N SER A 175 -14.45 8.69 3.54
CA SER A 175 -15.58 7.87 3.08
C SER A 175 -15.07 6.56 2.50
N PHE A 176 -15.53 5.43 3.02
CA PHE A 176 -14.99 4.13 2.61
C PHE A 176 -16.06 3.23 2.01
N PRO A 177 -15.74 2.46 0.96
CA PRO A 177 -16.68 1.53 0.37
C PRO A 177 -17.03 0.39 1.34
N ARG A 178 -18.29 -0.03 1.32
CA ARG A 178 -18.78 -1.21 2.05
C ARG A 178 -18.80 -2.44 1.15
N GLN A 179 -18.30 -3.56 1.67
CA GLN A 179 -18.43 -4.86 1.01
C GLN A 179 -19.89 -5.19 0.69
N GLN A 180 -20.15 -5.64 -0.53
CA GLN A 180 -21.50 -6.02 -0.97
C GLN A 180 -21.85 -7.48 -0.64
N ARG A 181 -20.89 -8.26 -0.11
CA ARG A 181 -21.02 -9.68 0.25
C ARG A 181 -20.09 -10.04 1.40
N GLY A 182 -20.26 -11.23 1.95
CA GLY A 182 -19.42 -11.71 3.04
C GLY A 182 -19.86 -11.08 4.36
N ARG A 183 -18.94 -10.44 5.06
CA ARG A 183 -19.20 -9.77 6.34
C ARG A 183 -19.71 -8.33 6.20
N PHE A 184 -19.82 -7.81 4.97
CA PHE A 184 -20.24 -6.43 4.70
C PHE A 184 -19.32 -5.39 5.36
N LEU A 185 -18.02 -5.66 5.46
CA LEU A 185 -17.04 -4.80 6.12
C LEU A 185 -16.93 -3.43 5.43
N CYS A 186 -16.78 -2.40 6.25
CA CYS A 186 -16.34 -1.05 5.89
C CYS A 186 -15.29 -0.62 6.93
N LEU A 187 -14.29 0.19 6.54
CA LEU A 187 -13.28 0.67 7.49
C LEU A 187 -13.89 1.49 8.64
N ALA A 188 -15.02 2.17 8.39
CA ALA A 188 -15.76 2.88 9.43
C ALA A 188 -16.28 1.96 10.54
N ASP A 189 -16.43 0.65 10.29
CA ASP A 189 -16.90 -0.30 11.29
C ASP A 189 -15.87 -0.58 12.39
N TYR A 190 -14.59 -0.24 12.17
CA TYR A 190 -13.51 -0.39 13.15
C TYR A 190 -13.37 0.80 14.12
N VAL A 191 -14.23 1.80 13.98
CA VAL A 191 -14.27 2.97 14.86
C VAL A 191 -15.60 2.99 15.61
N ARG A 192 -15.57 3.47 16.85
CA ARG A 192 -16.78 3.71 17.63
C ARG A 192 -17.82 4.51 16.85
N PRO A 193 -19.08 4.07 16.76
CA PRO A 193 -20.13 4.85 16.12
C PRO A 193 -20.40 6.14 16.90
N GLY A 194 -20.66 7.22 16.16
CA GLY A 194 -21.21 8.45 16.73
C GLY A 194 -22.70 8.31 17.06
N GLU A 195 -23.26 9.40 17.56
CA GLU A 195 -24.68 9.51 17.84
C GLU A 195 -25.51 9.47 16.54
N PRO A 196 -26.82 9.13 16.59
CA PRO A 196 -27.66 9.04 15.39
C PRO A 196 -27.74 10.32 14.54
N ASP A 197 -27.48 11.49 15.14
CA ASP A 197 -27.43 12.79 14.45
C ASP A 197 -26.07 13.09 13.81
N GLY A 198 -25.10 12.17 13.93
CA GLY A 198 -23.74 12.28 13.41
C GLY A 198 -22.75 12.98 14.34
N SER A 199 -23.20 13.45 15.51
CA SER A 199 -22.31 14.04 16.51
C SER A 199 -21.42 13.00 17.19
N ALA A 200 -20.33 13.48 17.78
CA ALA A 200 -19.34 12.62 18.42
C ALA A 200 -19.93 11.87 19.63
N PRO A 201 -19.55 10.60 19.84
CA PRO A 201 -20.05 9.78 20.94
C PRO A 201 -19.57 10.28 22.31
N ALA A 202 -20.15 9.69 23.36
CA ALA A 202 -19.74 9.94 24.75
C ALA A 202 -18.21 9.76 24.95
N GLU A 203 -17.71 8.61 24.51
CA GLU A 203 -16.31 8.23 24.49
C GLU A 203 -15.83 8.25 23.03
N VAL A 204 -14.99 9.23 22.69
CA VAL A 204 -14.49 9.39 21.31
C VAL A 204 -13.32 8.44 21.09
N ASP A 205 -13.38 7.71 19.98
CA ASP A 205 -12.33 6.78 19.55
C ASP A 205 -11.16 7.54 18.91
N ASN A 206 -10.17 6.82 18.42
CA ASN A 206 -9.06 7.40 17.68
C ASN A 206 -8.58 6.50 16.53
N VAL A 207 -8.04 7.13 15.50
CA VAL A 207 -7.30 6.49 14.42
C VAL A 207 -5.92 7.11 14.33
N ALA A 208 -4.95 6.35 13.81
CA ALA A 208 -3.65 6.90 13.46
C ALA A 208 -3.53 7.06 11.95
N PHE A 209 -2.75 8.06 11.55
CA PHE A 209 -2.34 8.24 10.17
C PHE A 209 -0.84 8.27 10.08
N HIS A 210 -0.29 7.78 8.98
CA HIS A 210 1.13 7.99 8.69
C HIS A 210 1.39 8.16 7.20
N ILE A 211 2.49 8.86 6.91
CA ILE A 211 3.18 8.91 5.62
C ILE A 211 4.64 8.60 5.91
N VAL A 212 5.19 7.62 5.21
CA VAL A 212 6.62 7.29 5.25
C VAL A 212 7.23 7.56 3.89
N THR A 213 8.52 7.89 3.85
CA THR A 213 9.25 8.13 2.60
C THR A 213 10.72 7.73 2.74
N MET A 214 11.33 7.28 1.64
CA MET A 214 12.79 7.16 1.52
C MET A 214 13.46 8.45 1.04
N GLY A 215 12.67 9.48 0.69
CA GLY A 215 13.12 10.76 0.16
C GLY A 215 13.51 10.74 -1.32
N ASN A 216 13.90 11.90 -1.85
CA ASN A 216 14.14 12.05 -3.28
C ASN A 216 15.50 11.49 -3.71
N ALA A 217 16.48 11.46 -2.81
CA ALA A 217 17.85 11.06 -3.13
C ALA A 217 17.95 9.65 -3.76
N ILE A 218 17.14 8.68 -3.30
CA ILE A 218 17.14 7.33 -3.87
C ILE A 218 16.50 7.28 -5.26
N ALA A 219 15.48 8.11 -5.51
CA ALA A 219 14.84 8.21 -6.81
C ALA A 219 15.79 8.87 -7.82
N GLU A 220 16.51 9.92 -7.41
CA GLU A 220 17.55 10.57 -8.21
C GLU A 220 18.68 9.58 -8.55
N ALA A 221 19.18 8.83 -7.57
CA ALA A 221 20.20 7.81 -7.80
C ALA A 221 19.73 6.71 -8.75
N ALA A 222 18.47 6.28 -8.65
CA ALA A 222 17.89 5.33 -9.61
C ALA A 222 17.84 5.93 -11.03
N ASN A 223 17.38 7.17 -11.17
CA ASN A 223 17.33 7.85 -12.47
C ASN A 223 18.71 8.05 -13.10
N GLU A 224 19.75 8.30 -12.30
CA GLU A 224 21.13 8.36 -12.77
C GLU A 224 21.61 7.01 -13.33
N LEU A 225 21.31 5.91 -12.63
CA LEU A 225 21.61 4.55 -13.11
C LEU A 225 20.86 4.25 -14.42
N PHE A 226 19.60 4.66 -14.52
CA PHE A 226 18.81 4.51 -15.73
C PHE A 226 19.42 5.29 -16.90
N ALA A 227 19.77 6.57 -16.68
CA ALA A 227 20.39 7.43 -17.69
C ALA A 227 21.78 6.94 -18.14
N ALA A 228 22.47 6.19 -17.28
CA ALA A 228 23.76 5.57 -17.58
C ALA A 228 23.67 4.17 -18.24
N ASP A 229 22.46 3.75 -18.67
CA ASP A 229 22.20 2.41 -19.21
C ASP A 229 22.53 1.26 -18.24
N ALA A 230 22.65 1.54 -16.93
CA ALA A 230 22.90 0.57 -15.89
C ALA A 230 21.61 -0.11 -15.42
N TYR A 231 20.85 -0.67 -16.36
CA TYR A 231 19.47 -1.15 -16.14
C TYR A 231 19.32 -2.17 -15.01
N ARG A 232 20.29 -3.09 -14.85
CA ARG A 232 20.26 -4.05 -13.75
C ARG A 232 20.32 -3.35 -12.40
N ASP A 233 21.28 -2.44 -12.25
CA ASP A 233 21.49 -1.70 -11.01
C ASP A 233 20.30 -0.80 -10.71
N TYR A 234 19.75 -0.14 -11.73
CA TYR A 234 18.52 0.64 -11.64
C TYR A 234 17.35 -0.21 -11.09
N MET A 235 17.06 -1.36 -11.72
CA MET A 235 15.94 -2.22 -11.30
C MET A 235 16.16 -2.77 -9.89
N GLU A 236 17.39 -3.12 -9.53
CA GLU A 236 17.72 -3.61 -8.19
C GLU A 236 17.57 -2.51 -7.14
N LEU A 237 18.06 -1.30 -7.39
CA LEU A 237 17.94 -0.15 -6.49
C LEU A 237 16.50 0.31 -6.34
N HIS A 238 15.76 0.46 -7.45
CA HIS A 238 14.34 0.80 -7.41
C HIS A 238 13.55 -0.26 -6.63
N GLY A 239 13.76 -1.54 -6.92
CA GLY A 239 13.13 -2.64 -6.20
C GLY A 239 13.43 -2.64 -4.70
N LEU A 240 14.69 -2.40 -4.33
CA LEU A 240 15.10 -2.27 -2.93
C LEU A 240 14.42 -1.05 -2.27
N SER A 241 14.37 0.08 -2.94
CA SER A 241 13.76 1.31 -2.42
C SER A 241 12.28 1.16 -2.09
N VAL A 242 11.53 0.45 -2.95
CA VAL A 242 10.12 0.12 -2.72
C VAL A 242 9.98 -0.78 -1.49
N GLN A 243 10.80 -1.82 -1.37
CA GLN A 243 10.71 -2.75 -0.23
C GLN A 243 11.19 -2.12 1.09
N LEU A 244 12.17 -1.21 1.05
CA LEU A 244 12.57 -0.43 2.22
C LEU A 244 11.48 0.57 2.66
N THR A 245 10.73 1.12 1.70
CA THR A 245 9.56 1.96 1.99
C THR A 245 8.50 1.18 2.76
N GLU A 246 8.14 -0.02 2.28
CA GLU A 246 7.20 -0.91 2.98
C GLU A 246 7.72 -1.39 4.33
N ALA A 247 9.02 -1.71 4.41
CA ALA A 247 9.64 -2.12 5.66
C ALA A 247 9.64 -0.98 6.69
N LEU A 248 9.85 0.27 6.26
CA LEU A 248 9.71 1.45 7.11
C LEU A 248 8.26 1.64 7.57
N ALA A 249 7.29 1.42 6.68
CA ALA A 249 5.87 1.50 7.00
C ALA A 249 5.48 0.48 8.08
N GLU A 250 5.91 -0.78 7.95
CA GLU A 250 5.61 -1.83 8.93
C GLU A 250 6.38 -1.65 10.24
N TYR A 251 7.65 -1.23 10.18
CA TYR A 251 8.40 -0.84 11.37
C TYR A 251 7.70 0.29 12.13
N TRP A 252 7.18 1.30 11.43
CA TRP A 252 6.47 2.38 12.09
C TRP A 252 5.09 1.97 12.59
N HIS A 253 4.41 1.07 11.88
CA HIS A 253 3.16 0.47 12.32
C HIS A 253 3.35 -0.30 13.64
N SER A 254 4.42 -1.07 13.80
CA SER A 254 4.71 -1.76 15.07
C SER A 254 4.94 -0.79 16.22
N ARG A 255 5.56 0.37 15.96
CA ARG A 255 5.66 1.45 16.95
C ARG A 255 4.30 2.03 17.32
N VAL A 256 3.43 2.27 16.35
CA VAL A 256 2.06 2.74 16.59
C VAL A 256 1.27 1.73 17.45
N ARG A 257 1.38 0.42 17.15
CA ARG A 257 0.79 -0.65 17.97
C ARG A 257 1.35 -0.67 19.40
N ALA A 258 2.66 -0.45 19.56
CA ALA A 258 3.29 -0.35 20.87
C ALA A 258 2.81 0.89 21.65
N GLU A 259 2.65 2.03 20.99
CA GLU A 259 2.13 3.27 21.58
C GLU A 259 0.67 3.15 22.03
N TRP A 260 -0.16 2.41 21.31
CA TRP A 260 -1.51 2.01 21.75
C TRP A 260 -1.52 0.93 22.84
N GLY A 261 -0.36 0.35 23.18
CA GLY A 261 -0.28 -0.75 24.15
C GLY A 261 -0.81 -2.09 23.63
N ILE A 262 -1.08 -2.22 22.33
CA ILE A 262 -1.58 -3.46 21.70
C ILE A 262 -0.47 -4.32 21.08
N GLY A 263 0.77 -3.83 21.05
CA GLY A 263 1.94 -4.56 20.54
C GLY A 263 2.29 -5.84 21.32
N HIS A 264 1.64 -6.12 22.45
CA HIS A 264 1.74 -7.42 23.13
C HIS A 264 1.12 -8.57 22.32
N GLY A 265 0.28 -8.26 21.33
CA GLY A 265 -0.27 -9.22 20.38
C GLY A 265 0.64 -9.51 19.18
N ASP A 266 1.77 -8.82 19.04
CA ASP A 266 2.70 -9.01 17.93
C ASP A 266 3.37 -10.39 18.02
N SER A 267 3.41 -11.09 16.88
CA SER A 267 4.19 -12.33 16.78
C SER A 267 5.68 -12.08 17.01
N PRO A 268 6.39 -12.97 17.75
CA PRO A 268 7.86 -12.88 17.86
C PRO A 268 8.58 -13.23 16.54
N GLU A 269 7.85 -13.80 15.57
CA GLU A 269 8.38 -14.19 14.27
C GLU A 269 8.02 -13.17 13.20
N MET A 270 9.04 -12.55 12.58
CA MET A 270 8.83 -11.56 11.51
C MET A 270 8.00 -12.11 10.34
N ALA A 271 8.19 -13.39 9.99
CA ALA A 271 7.41 -14.04 8.93
C ALA A 271 5.90 -14.11 9.21
N ARG A 272 5.48 -14.02 10.49
CA ARG A 272 4.08 -13.96 10.91
C ARG A 272 3.60 -12.51 10.98
N ILE A 273 4.45 -11.57 11.39
CA ILE A 273 4.17 -10.12 11.25
C ILE A 273 3.89 -9.75 9.79
N LEU A 274 4.70 -10.23 8.85
CA LEU A 274 4.48 -10.03 7.40
C LEU A 274 3.19 -10.70 6.87
N LYS A 275 2.58 -11.59 7.65
CA LYS A 275 1.26 -12.18 7.38
C LYS A 275 0.13 -11.49 8.17
N GLN A 276 0.41 -10.32 8.74
CA GLN A 276 -0.53 -9.53 9.51
C GLN A 276 -1.02 -10.25 10.79
N GLU A 277 -0.17 -11.08 11.39
CA GLU A 277 -0.47 -11.75 12.66
C GLU A 277 -0.13 -10.83 13.84
N TYR A 278 -0.94 -9.78 14.01
CA TYR A 278 -0.92 -8.79 15.09
C TYR A 278 -2.33 -8.23 15.34
N ILE A 279 -2.48 -7.36 16.35
CA ILE A 279 -3.73 -6.66 16.66
C ILE A 279 -3.76 -5.31 15.95
N GLY A 280 -4.90 -4.95 15.37
CA GLY A 280 -5.04 -3.76 14.54
C GLY A 280 -4.62 -3.99 13.10
N GLU A 281 -4.82 -3.00 12.25
CA GLU A 281 -4.49 -3.10 10.82
C GLU A 281 -4.20 -1.73 10.23
N ARG A 282 -3.38 -1.71 9.18
CA ARG A 282 -2.99 -0.53 8.43
C ARG A 282 -3.48 -0.66 6.99
N TYR A 283 -4.19 0.36 6.50
CA TYR A 283 -4.75 0.38 5.15
C TYR A 283 -4.20 1.56 4.36
N SER A 284 -3.46 1.23 3.29
CA SER A 284 -2.88 2.24 2.40
C SER A 284 -3.89 2.73 1.37
N PHE A 285 -3.94 4.04 1.15
CA PHE A 285 -4.83 4.63 0.15
C PHE A 285 -4.51 4.09 -1.26
N GLY A 286 -5.54 3.83 -2.06
CA GLY A 286 -5.44 3.16 -3.36
C GLY A 286 -5.55 1.63 -3.29
N TYR A 287 -5.52 1.04 -2.10
CA TYR A 287 -5.75 -0.40 -1.93
C TYR A 287 -7.25 -0.74 -1.86
N PRO A 288 -7.64 -2.01 -2.08
CA PRO A 288 -9.04 -2.44 -2.17
C PRO A 288 -9.98 -2.05 -1.02
N ALA A 289 -9.49 -1.79 0.19
CA ALA A 289 -10.31 -1.32 1.32
C ALA A 289 -10.53 0.20 1.34
N CYS A 290 -9.62 0.97 0.73
CA CYS A 290 -9.67 2.43 0.60
C CYS A 290 -9.14 2.86 -0.78
N PRO A 291 -9.85 2.51 -1.88
CA PRO A 291 -9.32 2.61 -3.24
C PRO A 291 -9.27 4.04 -3.79
N ASP A 292 -9.96 4.97 -3.15
CA ASP A 292 -10.08 6.35 -3.59
C ASP A 292 -8.86 7.17 -3.15
N LEU A 293 -8.00 7.51 -4.13
CA LEU A 293 -6.78 8.29 -3.91
C LEU A 293 -7.07 9.78 -3.63
N GLU A 294 -8.23 10.32 -4.01
CA GLU A 294 -8.56 11.73 -3.77
C GLU A 294 -8.58 12.05 -2.26
N GLN A 295 -8.90 11.04 -1.43
CA GLN A 295 -8.86 11.12 0.02
C GLN A 295 -7.46 11.42 0.59
N GLN A 296 -6.38 11.23 -0.18
CA GLN A 296 -5.06 11.69 0.22
C GLN A 296 -5.01 13.22 0.43
N THR A 297 -5.92 14.00 -0.17
CA THR A 297 -5.98 15.46 0.04
C THR A 297 -6.19 15.80 1.51
N LEU A 298 -7.19 15.18 2.16
CA LEU A 298 -7.43 15.38 3.60
C LEU A 298 -6.25 14.85 4.42
N LEU A 299 -5.66 13.73 4.03
CA LEU A 299 -4.47 13.19 4.70
C LEU A 299 -3.29 14.18 4.67
N PHE A 300 -3.10 14.88 3.55
CA PHE A 300 -2.08 15.92 3.39
C PHE A 300 -2.38 17.15 4.25
N GLU A 301 -3.66 17.55 4.38
CA GLU A 301 -4.03 18.62 5.29
C GLU A 301 -3.72 18.27 6.75
N LEU A 302 -3.98 17.02 7.15
CA LEU A 302 -3.73 16.54 8.52
C LEU A 302 -2.22 16.39 8.81
N LEU A 303 -1.47 15.76 7.91
CA LEU A 303 -0.07 15.39 8.14
C LEU A 303 0.95 16.40 7.58
N ARG A 304 0.59 17.27 6.63
CA ARG A 304 1.48 18.24 5.97
C ARG A 304 2.84 17.65 5.58
N PRO A 305 2.85 16.63 4.69
CA PRO A 305 4.03 15.84 4.40
C PRO A 305 5.09 16.53 3.52
N GLU A 306 4.79 17.73 3.04
CA GLU A 306 5.74 18.60 2.36
C GLU A 306 6.94 18.96 3.26
N ARG A 307 6.76 18.89 4.59
CA ARG A 307 7.81 19.09 5.60
C ARG A 307 8.91 18.01 5.57
N VAL A 308 8.64 16.88 4.91
CA VAL A 308 9.63 15.81 4.61
C VAL A 308 9.86 15.64 3.12
N GLY A 309 9.43 16.61 2.30
CA GLY A 309 9.67 16.59 0.85
C GLY A 309 8.69 15.75 0.04
N VAL A 310 7.65 15.20 0.66
CA VAL A 310 6.59 14.45 -0.03
C VAL A 310 5.53 15.41 -0.56
N GLN A 311 5.20 15.28 -1.84
CA GLN A 311 4.20 16.07 -2.56
C GLN A 311 3.08 15.18 -3.08
N LEU A 312 1.94 15.78 -3.39
CA LEU A 312 0.79 15.13 -4.01
C LEU A 312 0.70 15.55 -5.48
N SER A 313 0.63 14.59 -6.40
CA SER A 313 0.41 14.86 -7.82
C SER A 313 -1.03 15.30 -8.12
N GLU A 314 -1.30 15.73 -9.36
CA GLU A 314 -2.66 16.07 -9.80
C GLU A 314 -3.62 14.86 -9.73
N GLU A 315 -3.09 13.65 -9.94
CA GLU A 315 -3.79 12.37 -9.80
C GLU A 315 -3.71 11.78 -8.38
N PHE A 316 -3.37 12.61 -7.40
CA PHE A 316 -3.30 12.23 -5.99
C PHE A 316 -2.27 11.14 -5.66
N GLN A 317 -1.19 11.03 -6.44
CA GLN A 317 -0.08 10.10 -6.14
C GLN A 317 0.97 10.78 -5.28
N LEU A 318 1.66 10.00 -4.44
CA LEU A 318 2.76 10.50 -3.62
C LEU A 318 4.02 10.66 -4.48
N HIS A 319 4.71 11.78 -4.31
CA HIS A 319 6.02 12.03 -4.91
C HIS A 319 7.03 12.39 -3.81
N PRO A 320 8.17 11.69 -3.66
CA PRO A 320 8.63 10.59 -4.52
C PRO A 320 7.76 9.34 -4.33
N GLU A 321 7.75 8.49 -5.36
CA GLU A 321 7.00 7.23 -5.37
C GLU A 321 7.46 6.24 -4.27
N GLN A 322 8.69 6.40 -3.77
CA GLN A 322 9.23 5.70 -2.59
C GLN A 322 8.63 6.27 -1.29
N SER A 323 7.30 6.40 -1.29
CA SER A 323 6.50 6.85 -0.16
C SER A 323 5.22 6.03 -0.10
N THR A 324 4.74 5.77 1.11
CA THR A 324 3.42 5.16 1.31
C THR A 324 2.69 5.87 2.44
N SER A 325 1.36 5.88 2.34
CA SER A 325 0.48 6.52 3.29
C SER A 325 -0.55 5.52 3.78
N ALA A 326 -1.05 5.69 5.00
CA ALA A 326 -2.13 4.84 5.50
C ALA A 326 -2.94 5.47 6.63
N ILE A 327 -4.16 4.97 6.77
CA ILE A 327 -4.94 5.00 8.01
C ILE A 327 -4.72 3.70 8.79
N ILE A 328 -4.62 3.79 10.11
CA ILE A 328 -4.31 2.68 11.01
C ILE A 328 -5.39 2.59 12.09
N PHE A 329 -5.83 1.36 12.35
CA PHE A 329 -6.86 1.04 13.34
C PHE A 329 -6.27 0.14 14.42
N HIS A 330 -6.69 0.37 15.66
CA HIS A 330 -6.34 -0.48 16.80
C HIS A 330 -7.31 -1.65 17.02
N HIS A 331 -8.45 -1.63 16.32
CA HIS A 331 -9.55 -2.56 16.56
C HIS A 331 -9.11 -4.03 16.42
N PRO A 332 -9.44 -4.92 17.38
CA PRO A 332 -8.93 -6.30 17.38
C PRO A 332 -9.48 -7.18 16.26
N GLU A 333 -10.61 -6.81 15.66
CA GLU A 333 -11.17 -7.46 14.47
C GLU A 333 -10.76 -6.79 13.14
N ALA A 334 -9.87 -5.79 13.18
CA ALA A 334 -9.34 -5.19 11.96
C ALA A 334 -8.55 -6.24 11.17
N MET A 335 -8.85 -6.36 9.89
CA MET A 335 -8.21 -7.32 8.99
C MET A 335 -8.23 -6.82 7.56
N TYR A 336 -7.26 -7.22 6.75
CA TYR A 336 -7.29 -6.89 5.33
C TYR A 336 -8.54 -7.47 4.61
N PHE A 337 -9.22 -6.64 3.81
CA PHE A 337 -10.35 -7.05 2.98
C PHE A 337 -10.41 -6.26 1.66
N ASN A 338 -11.17 -6.77 0.69
CA ASN A 338 -11.51 -6.06 -0.53
C ASN A 338 -12.98 -5.61 -0.45
N ALA A 339 -13.23 -4.31 -0.59
CA ALA A 339 -14.55 -3.72 -0.45
C ALA A 339 -15.47 -3.89 -1.68
N GLY A 340 -14.97 -4.30 -2.85
CA GLY A 340 -15.79 -4.44 -4.05
C GLY A 340 -15.06 -4.90 -5.29
#